data_AF-A0A974BJD0-F1
#
_entry.id   AF-A0A974BJD0-F1
#
_cell.length_a   1.000
_cell.length_b   1.000
_cell.length_c   1.000
_cell.angle_alpha   90.00
_cell.angle_beta   90.00
_cell.angle_gamma   90.00
#
_symmetry.space_group_name_H-M   'P 1'
#
loop_
_entity.id
_entity.type
_entity.pdbx_description
1 polymer ?
#
loop_
_entity_poly.entity_id
_entity_poly.type
_entity_poly.pdbx_seq_one_letter_code
_entity_poly.pdbx_strand_id
1 'polypeptide(L)'
;MYENILNYLKCKPKLYEPSTAPFWDDENISKYMLDAHLNPNIEAASRQLDFIKKSVEWISTMFKNTSEKRLLDLGCGPGIFVLREEGK
;
A
#
# COMPACT_ATOMS: atom_id res chain seq x y z
N MET A 1 12.12 -29.86 7.63
CA MET A 1 11.15 -28.93 7.01
C MET A 1 11.62 -27.46 7.10
N TYR A 2 12.13 -26.99 8.23
CA TYR A 2 12.52 -25.57 8.39
C TYR A 2 13.92 -25.18 7.89
N GLU A 3 14.79 -26.13 7.56
CA GLU A 3 16.17 -25.89 7.10
C GLU A 3 16.27 -24.85 5.97
N ASN A 4 15.39 -24.95 4.96
CA ASN A 4 15.39 -24.01 3.82
C ASN A 4 15.03 -22.59 4.25
N ILE A 5 14.05 -22.44 5.16
CA ILE A 5 13.65 -21.12 5.69
C ILE A 5 14.78 -20.53 6.52
N LEU A 6 15.36 -21.34 7.43
CA LEU A 6 16.47 -20.89 8.27
C LEU A 6 17.69 -20.48 7.43
N ASN A 7 18.00 -21.22 6.37
CA ASN A 7 19.09 -20.84 5.47
C ASN A 7 18.81 -19.54 4.71
N TYR A 8 17.57 -19.32 4.26
CA TYR A 8 17.18 -18.07 3.60
C TYR A 8 17.29 -16.85 4.54
N LEU A 9 16.93 -17.02 5.82
CA LEU A 9 16.97 -15.94 6.82
C LEU A 9 18.38 -15.60 7.32
N LYS A 10 19.38 -16.49 7.14
CA LYS A 10 20.76 -16.25 7.61
C LYS A 10 21.44 -15.09 6.90
N CYS A 11 21.05 -14.79 5.66
CA CYS A 11 21.69 -13.79 4.83
C CYS A 11 20.73 -12.62 4.60
N LYS A 12 21.11 -11.44 5.08
CA LYS A 12 20.39 -10.21 4.73
C LYS A 12 20.64 -9.91 3.25
N PRO A 13 19.59 -9.67 2.43
CA PRO A 13 19.78 -9.28 1.05
C PRO A 13 20.50 -7.94 0.95
N LYS A 14 21.25 -7.75 -0.13
CA LYS A 14 21.87 -6.47 -0.48
C LYS A 14 20.79 -5.42 -0.76
N LEU A 15 21.18 -4.15 -0.66
CA LEU A 15 20.28 -3.06 -0.99
C LEU A 15 19.85 -3.18 -2.46
N TYR A 16 18.53 -3.19 -2.69
CA TYR A 16 17.90 -3.38 -4.01
C TYR A 16 18.17 -4.75 -4.66
N GLU A 17 18.50 -5.77 -3.88
CA GLU A 17 18.59 -7.13 -4.42
C GLU A 17 17.24 -7.55 -5.02
N PRO A 18 17.21 -8.01 -6.28
CA PRO A 18 15.97 -8.43 -6.92
C PRO A 18 15.39 -9.66 -6.21
N SER A 19 14.06 -9.74 -6.19
CA SER A 19 13.39 -10.94 -5.70
C SER A 19 13.67 -12.14 -6.59
N THR A 20 13.64 -13.34 -6.00
CA THR A 20 13.84 -14.61 -6.70
C THR A 20 12.66 -14.99 -7.60
N ALA A 21 11.52 -14.31 -7.47
CA ALA A 21 10.33 -14.50 -8.27
C ALA A 21 9.72 -13.14 -8.67
N PRO A 22 9.09 -13.04 -9.86
CA PRO A 22 8.47 -11.82 -10.35
C PRO A 22 7.08 -11.62 -9.70
N PHE A 23 6.98 -11.67 -8.38
CA PHE A 23 5.68 -11.71 -7.68
C PHE A 23 4.76 -10.54 -8.07
N TRP A 24 5.31 -9.34 -8.23
CA TRP A 24 4.55 -8.14 -8.62
C TRP A 24 4.27 -8.04 -10.12
N ASP A 25 5.11 -8.67 -10.95
CA ASP A 25 5.04 -8.61 -12.42
C ASP A 25 4.36 -9.86 -13.03
N ASP A 26 4.05 -10.86 -12.22
CA ASP A 26 3.31 -12.05 -12.63
C ASP A 26 1.89 -11.65 -13.06
N GLU A 27 1.50 -12.06 -14.25
CA GLU A 27 0.25 -11.61 -14.89
C GLU A 27 -1.01 -12.03 -14.10
N ASN A 28 -0.96 -13.18 -13.40
CA ASN A 28 -2.09 -13.63 -12.62
C ASN A 28 -2.11 -12.92 -11.26
N ILE A 29 -0.96 -12.90 -10.55
CA ILE A 29 -0.86 -12.32 -9.21
C ILE A 29 -1.16 -10.83 -9.24
N SER A 30 -0.59 -10.09 -10.18
CA SER A 30 -0.75 -8.63 -10.28
C SER A 30 -2.22 -8.22 -10.45
N LYS A 31 -3.00 -8.94 -11.27
CA LYS A 31 -4.44 -8.70 -11.46
C LYS A 31 -5.22 -8.91 -10.16
N TYR A 32 -5.02 -10.05 -9.49
CA TYR A 32 -5.70 -10.32 -8.21
C TYR A 32 -5.29 -9.33 -7.12
N MET A 33 -4.03 -8.90 -7.10
CA MET A 33 -3.54 -7.91 -6.16
C MET A 33 -4.22 -6.55 -6.36
N LEU A 34 -4.39 -6.13 -7.62
CA LEU A 34 -5.10 -4.90 -7.94
C LEU A 34 -6.58 -4.99 -7.54
N ASP A 35 -7.25 -6.09 -7.87
CA ASP A 35 -8.64 -6.32 -7.45
C ASP A 35 -8.79 -6.28 -5.93
N ALA A 36 -7.84 -6.86 -5.20
CA ALA A 36 -7.80 -6.83 -3.74
C ALA A 36 -7.55 -5.41 -3.18
N HIS A 37 -6.78 -4.59 -3.88
CA HIS A 37 -6.54 -3.20 -3.50
C HIS A 37 -7.79 -2.33 -3.68
N LEU A 38 -8.56 -2.58 -4.75
CA LEU A 38 -9.72 -1.76 -5.13
C LEU A 38 -11.02 -2.20 -4.45
N ASN A 39 -11.08 -3.39 -3.86
CA ASN A 39 -12.27 -3.87 -3.16
C ASN A 39 -12.35 -3.28 -1.74
N PRO A 40 -13.31 -2.37 -1.47
CA PRO A 40 -13.39 -1.67 -0.18
C PRO A 40 -13.91 -2.56 0.96
N ASN A 41 -14.39 -3.77 0.65
CA ASN A 41 -15.06 -4.66 1.60
C ASN A 41 -14.11 -5.70 2.22
N ILE A 42 -12.85 -5.77 1.76
CA ILE A 42 -11.86 -6.74 2.25
C ILE A 42 -10.59 -6.02 2.70
N GLU A 43 -9.94 -6.55 3.73
CA GLU A 43 -8.64 -6.05 4.21
C GLU A 43 -7.49 -6.92 3.71
N ALA A 44 -7.43 -7.14 2.40
CA ALA A 44 -6.43 -8.02 1.79
C ALA A 44 -5.17 -7.28 1.35
N ALA A 45 -5.32 -6.17 0.62
CA ALA A 45 -4.20 -5.40 0.07
C ALA A 45 -4.27 -3.91 0.45
N SER A 46 -5.47 -3.33 0.49
CA SER A 46 -5.75 -2.02 1.12
C SER A 46 -6.46 -2.22 2.46
N ARG A 47 -6.42 -1.20 3.33
CA ARG A 47 -7.36 -1.12 4.47
C ARG A 47 -8.77 -0.82 3.97
N GLN A 48 -9.79 -1.15 4.76
CA GLN A 48 -11.17 -0.76 4.45
C GLN A 48 -11.32 0.76 4.36
N LEU A 49 -12.26 1.20 3.52
CA LEU A 49 -12.47 2.61 3.20
C LEU A 49 -12.77 3.47 4.45
N ASP A 50 -13.50 2.94 5.43
CA ASP A 50 -13.82 3.65 6.68
C ASP A 50 -12.58 3.93 7.53
N PHE A 51 -11.63 3.00 7.55
CA PHE A 51 -10.35 3.21 8.22
C PHE A 51 -9.55 4.30 7.51
N ILE A 52 -9.44 4.20 6.18
CA ILE A 52 -8.74 5.20 5.34
C ILE A 52 -9.30 6.60 5.57
N LYS A 53 -10.63 6.76 5.51
CA LYS A 53 -11.30 8.05 5.75
C LYS A 53 -10.96 8.64 7.12
N LYS A 54 -11.01 7.82 8.18
CA LYS A 54 -10.64 8.25 9.54
C LYS A 54 -9.17 8.66 9.62
N SER A 55 -8.28 7.92 8.97
CA SER A 55 -6.85 8.27 8.91
C SER A 55 -6.61 9.60 8.18
N VAL A 56 -7.23 9.80 7.02
CA VAL A 56 -7.11 11.04 6.22
C VAL A 56 -7.65 12.24 6.99
N GLU A 57 -8.80 12.10 7.65
CA GLU A 57 -9.37 13.16 8.49
C GLU A 57 -8.41 13.53 9.64
N TRP A 58 -7.91 12.52 10.36
CA TRP A 58 -6.95 12.72 11.45
C TRP A 58 -5.67 13.41 10.98
N ILE A 59 -5.05 12.95 9.89
CA ILE A 59 -3.83 13.57 9.32
C ILE A 59 -4.12 15.01 8.90
N SER A 60 -5.28 15.27 8.26
CA SER A 60 -5.69 16.61 7.83
C SER A 60 -5.80 17.59 8.99
N THR A 61 -6.12 17.12 10.20
CA THR A 61 -6.19 17.98 11.39
C THR A 61 -4.84 18.57 11.80
N MET A 62 -3.73 17.90 11.46
CA MET A 62 -2.38 18.34 11.83
C MET A 62 -1.93 19.59 11.06
N PHE A 63 -2.59 19.90 9.94
CA PHE A 63 -2.18 20.97 9.01
C PHE A 63 -3.22 22.07 8.88
N LYS A 64 -4.16 22.22 9.84
CA LYS A 64 -5.29 23.16 9.76
C LYS A 64 -4.86 24.63 9.53
N ASN A 65 -3.71 25.04 10.05
CA ASN A 65 -3.24 26.43 10.03
C ASN A 65 -2.20 26.73 8.93
N THR A 66 -1.99 25.83 7.97
CA THR A 66 -1.02 26.04 6.89
C THR A 66 -1.70 26.71 5.70
N SER A 67 -1.17 27.87 5.27
CA SER A 67 -1.72 28.70 4.18
C SER A 67 -1.49 28.12 2.78
N GLU A 68 -0.46 27.29 2.60
CA GLU A 68 -0.20 26.56 1.36
C GLU A 68 -0.03 25.07 1.64
N LYS A 69 -0.92 24.24 1.10
CA LYS A 69 -0.87 22.78 1.30
C LYS A 69 -0.49 22.11 -0.01
N ARG A 70 0.74 21.61 -0.07
CA ARG A 70 1.18 20.65 -1.09
C ARG A 70 1.33 19.30 -0.42
N LEU A 71 0.68 18.27 -0.96
CA LEU A 71 0.74 16.91 -0.45
C LEU A 71 1.58 16.05 -1.39
N LEU A 72 2.52 15.30 -0.82
CA LEU A 72 3.28 14.26 -1.51
C LEU A 72 2.98 12.92 -0.82
N ASP A 73 2.36 12.00 -1.56
CA ASP A 73 2.04 10.66 -1.09
C ASP A 73 3.07 9.65 -1.61
N LEU A 74 4.06 9.35 -0.77
CA LEU A 74 5.14 8.41 -1.11
C LEU A 74 4.68 6.97 -0.87
N GLY A 75 4.72 6.14 -1.90
CA GLY A 75 4.21 4.77 -1.82
C GLY A 75 2.68 4.70 -1.86
N CYS A 76 2.05 5.61 -2.61
CA CYS A 76 0.60 5.76 -2.71
C CYS A 76 -0.16 4.49 -3.15
N GLY A 77 0.53 3.51 -3.73
CA GLY A 77 -0.08 2.27 -4.24
C GLY A 77 -1.20 2.61 -5.23
N PRO A 78 -2.44 2.12 -5.01
CA PRO A 78 -3.59 2.46 -5.86
C PRO A 78 -4.08 3.92 -5.71
N GLY A 79 -3.49 4.73 -4.83
CA GLY A 79 -3.81 6.15 -4.65
C GLY A 79 -5.03 6.44 -3.77
N ILE A 80 -5.60 5.43 -3.10
CA ILE A 80 -6.90 5.51 -2.39
C ILE A 80 -6.88 6.53 -1.22
N PHE A 81 -5.73 6.84 -0.65
CA PHE A 81 -5.60 7.84 0.42
C PHE A 81 -5.71 9.29 -0.07
N VAL A 82 -5.49 9.53 -1.37
CA VAL A 82 -5.54 10.86 -2.00
C VAL A 82 -6.74 10.99 -2.94
N LEU A 83 -7.23 9.88 -3.49
CA LEU A 83 -8.45 9.84 -4.29
C LEU A 83 -9.65 10.33 -3.47
N ARG A 84 -10.24 11.43 -3.91
CA ARG A 84 -11.57 11.85 -3.49
C ARG A 84 -12.54 11.28 -4.51
N GLU A 85 -13.62 10.64 -4.06
CA GLU A 85 -14.77 10.51 -4.95
C GLU A 85 -15.27 11.93 -5.25
N GLU A 86 -14.99 12.43 -6.46
CA GLU A 86 -15.66 13.63 -6.96
C GLU A 86 -17.13 13.27 -7.18
N GLY A 87 -18.00 13.69 -6.26
CA GLY A 87 -19.42 13.33 -6.37
C GLY A 87 -20.32 13.56 -5.16
N LYS A 88 -19.99 14.49 -4.24
CA LYS A 88 -20.97 15.13 -3.35
C LYS A 88 -20.67 16.60 -3.16
#